data_AF-A0A6I3CBY0-F1
#
_entry.id   AF-A0A6I3CBY0-F1
#
_cell.length_a   1.000
_cell.length_b   1.000
_cell.length_c   1.000
_cell.angle_alpha   90.00
_cell.angle_beta   90.00
_cell.angle_gamma   90.00
#
_symmetry.space_group_name_H-M   'P 1'
#
loop_
_entity.id
_entity.type
_entity.pdbx_description
1 polymer ?
#
loop_
_entity_poly.entity_id
_entity_poly.type
_entity_poly.pdbx_seq_one_letter_code
_entity_poly.pdbx_strand_id
1 'polypeptide(L)'
;MIETMQADIEQSSSGGIVRLNVIGTAVFVVSSVVAAVVFNNPTRVTGVVVALVLFAVGIFAFLWSYWTAVQRSRTDNIAVAQLYFLSGGTAPKSVQRTMNYALMVQVLCSLATALSRSTTDGRAGSTLAFGILVPMFGLGLNGLWCATYGTFEPRVAENSPNTPRVP
;
A
#
# COMPACT_ATOMS: atom_id res chain seq x y z
N MET A 1 -0.87 1.52 -34.22
CA MET A 1 -2.12 2.15 -33.71
C MET A 1 -2.68 1.40 -32.51
N ILE A 2 -2.88 0.08 -32.56
CA ILE A 2 -3.40 -0.71 -31.42
C ILE A 2 -2.42 -0.75 -30.23
N GLU A 3 -1.12 -1.01 -30.48
CA GLU A 3 -0.09 -1.04 -29.42
C GLU A 3 0.05 0.30 -28.69
N THR A 4 0.03 1.42 -29.43
CA THR A 4 0.08 2.78 -28.86
C THR A 4 -1.10 3.03 -27.92
N MET A 5 -2.30 2.62 -28.33
CA MET A 5 -3.52 2.80 -27.52
C MET A 5 -3.50 1.94 -26.25
N GLN A 6 -2.89 0.75 -26.29
CA GLN A 6 -2.73 -0.08 -25.10
C GLN A 6 -1.73 0.51 -24.10
N ALA A 7 -0.61 1.05 -24.59
CA ALA A 7 0.37 1.74 -23.74
C ALA A 7 -0.25 2.96 -23.03
N ASP A 8 -1.08 3.73 -23.74
CA ASP A 8 -1.78 4.89 -23.16
C ASP A 8 -2.77 4.50 -22.05
N ILE A 9 -3.51 3.39 -22.23
CA ILE A 9 -4.45 2.85 -21.23
C ILE A 9 -3.69 2.33 -20.01
N GLU A 10 -2.59 1.62 -20.22
CA GLU A 10 -1.76 1.07 -19.15
C GLU A 10 -1.14 2.18 -18.29
N GLN A 11 -0.62 3.22 -18.94
CA GLN A 11 -0.04 4.38 -18.29
C GLN A 11 -1.08 5.21 -17.54
N SER A 12 -2.28 5.37 -18.11
CA SER A 12 -3.42 6.01 -17.44
C SER A 12 -3.88 5.24 -16.20
N SER A 13 -3.93 3.91 -16.30
CA SER A 13 -4.33 3.02 -15.21
C SER A 13 -3.29 3.01 -14.08
N SER A 14 -2.01 2.95 -14.44
CA SER A 14 -0.87 3.10 -13.52
C SER A 14 -0.94 4.42 -12.75
N GLY A 15 -1.17 5.54 -13.45
CA GLY A 15 -1.38 6.84 -12.82
C GLY A 15 -2.63 6.88 -11.92
N GLY A 16 -3.68 6.14 -12.28
CA GLY A 16 -4.91 5.99 -11.50
C GLY A 16 -4.66 5.41 -10.10
N ILE A 17 -3.87 4.33 -9.99
CA ILE A 17 -3.55 3.70 -8.69
C ILE A 17 -2.73 4.65 -7.80
N VAL A 18 -1.76 5.36 -8.38
CA VAL A 18 -0.94 6.34 -7.64
C VAL A 18 -1.83 7.48 -7.10
N ARG A 19 -2.72 8.02 -7.94
CA ARG A 19 -3.68 9.05 -7.54
C ARG A 19 -4.62 8.56 -6.45
N LEU A 20 -5.13 7.33 -6.56
CA LEU A 20 -5.98 6.72 -5.56
C LEU A 20 -5.28 6.63 -4.19
N ASN A 21 -4.00 6.21 -4.18
CA ASN A 21 -3.22 6.15 -2.94
C ASN A 21 -3.07 7.54 -2.29
N VAL A 22 -2.74 8.57 -3.08
CA VAL A 22 -2.60 9.94 -2.60
C VAL A 22 -3.93 10.50 -2.09
N ILE A 23 -5.03 10.33 -2.83
CA ILE A 23 -6.36 10.82 -2.45
C ILE A 23 -6.83 10.11 -1.18
N GLY A 24 -6.72 8.78 -1.11
CA GLY A 24 -7.09 8.03 0.09
C GLY A 24 -6.28 8.43 1.31
N THR A 25 -4.98 8.71 1.13
CA THR A 25 -4.12 9.26 2.20
C THR A 25 -4.60 10.63 2.65
N ALA A 26 -4.91 11.54 1.73
CA ALA A 26 -5.41 12.88 2.08
C ALA A 26 -6.73 12.81 2.84
N VAL A 27 -7.68 11.97 2.38
CA VAL A 27 -8.96 11.72 3.06
C VAL A 27 -8.74 11.18 4.48
N PHE A 28 -7.83 10.23 4.65
CA PHE A 28 -7.48 9.69 5.95
C PHE A 28 -6.91 10.76 6.89
N VAL A 29 -5.94 11.56 6.41
CA VAL A 29 -5.29 12.60 7.21
C VAL A 29 -6.32 13.65 7.65
N VAL A 30 -7.13 14.16 6.73
CA VAL A 30 -8.18 15.15 7.05
C VAL A 30 -9.17 14.58 8.05
N SER A 31 -9.66 13.37 7.82
CA SER A 31 -10.60 12.70 8.72
C SER A 31 -10.00 12.50 10.13
N SER A 32 -8.74 12.08 10.20
CA SER A 32 -8.02 11.87 11.47
C SER A 32 -7.79 13.17 12.23
N VAL A 33 -7.38 14.23 11.54
CA VAL A 33 -7.19 15.56 12.15
C VAL A 33 -8.51 16.12 12.67
N VAL A 34 -9.59 16.05 11.87
CA VAL A 34 -10.92 16.51 12.30
C VAL A 34 -11.41 15.72 13.51
N ALA A 35 -11.27 14.39 13.49
CA ALA A 35 -11.67 13.54 14.61
C ALA A 35 -10.85 13.81 15.87
N ALA A 36 -9.55 14.11 15.73
CA ALA A 36 -8.65 14.41 16.85
C ALA A 36 -8.91 15.80 17.47
N VAL A 37 -9.18 16.82 16.64
CA VAL A 37 -9.38 18.21 17.10
C VAL A 37 -10.77 18.46 17.65
N VAL A 38 -11.82 18.04 16.92
CA VAL A 38 -13.22 18.32 17.32
C VAL A 38 -13.68 17.39 18.45
N PHE A 39 -13.18 16.16 18.46
CA PHE A 39 -13.38 15.17 19.53
C PHE A 39 -14.84 14.99 20.00
N ASN A 40 -15.80 15.03 19.07
CA ASN A 40 -17.20 14.70 19.36
C ASN A 40 -17.54 13.26 18.93
N ASN A 41 -18.69 12.72 19.37
CA ASN A 41 -19.12 11.38 18.95
C ASN A 41 -19.23 11.21 17.43
N PRO A 42 -19.93 12.08 16.67
CA PRO A 42 -20.12 11.87 15.24
C PRO A 42 -18.81 11.91 14.44
N THR A 43 -17.88 12.84 14.71
CA THR A 43 -16.59 12.92 13.99
C THR A 43 -15.72 11.70 14.23
N ARG A 44 -15.77 11.11 15.44
CA ARG A 44 -15.06 9.86 15.73
C ARG A 44 -15.62 8.70 14.93
N VAL A 45 -16.94 8.58 14.83
CA VAL A 45 -17.58 7.53 14.01
C VAL A 45 -17.20 7.70 12.54
N THR A 46 -17.26 8.91 11.99
CA THR A 46 -16.83 9.16 10.61
C THR A 46 -15.36 8.78 10.39
N GLY A 47 -14.48 9.13 11.34
CA GLY A 47 -13.07 8.72 11.32
C GLY A 47 -12.89 7.20 11.25
N VAL A 48 -13.61 6.45 12.09
CA VAL A 48 -13.59 4.99 12.10
C VAL A 48 -14.12 4.42 10.78
N VAL A 49 -15.24 4.93 10.26
CA VAL A 49 -15.81 4.45 8.99
C VAL A 49 -14.82 4.65 7.84
N VAL A 50 -14.19 5.82 7.74
CA VAL A 50 -13.15 6.08 6.74
C VAL A 50 -11.98 5.11 6.90
N ALA A 51 -11.51 4.88 8.13
CA ALA A 51 -10.40 3.96 8.39
C ALA A 51 -10.74 2.52 7.98
N LEU A 52 -11.95 2.04 8.31
CA LEU A 52 -12.39 0.68 7.96
C LEU A 52 -12.59 0.50 6.45
N VAL A 53 -13.12 1.50 5.76
CA VAL A 53 -13.26 1.47 4.30
C VAL A 53 -11.89 1.41 3.61
N LEU A 54 -10.97 2.29 4.00
CA LEU A 54 -9.61 2.29 3.44
C LEU A 54 -8.87 1.00 3.76
N PHE A 55 -9.01 0.49 4.99
CA PHE A 55 -8.46 -0.79 5.39
C PHE A 55 -9.00 -1.96 4.55
N ALA A 56 -10.32 -2.02 4.35
CA ALA A 56 -10.93 -3.06 3.53
C ALA A 56 -10.43 -3.01 2.09
N VAL A 57 -10.39 -1.82 1.47
CA VAL A 57 -9.83 -1.63 0.13
C VAL A 57 -8.35 -2.06 0.09
N GLY A 58 -7.58 -1.71 1.12
CA GLY A 58 -6.20 -2.13 1.28
C GLY A 58 -6.03 -3.65 1.30
N ILE A 59 -6.87 -4.36 2.07
CA ILE A 59 -6.85 -5.83 2.10
C ILE A 59 -7.14 -6.41 0.72
N PHE A 60 -8.17 -5.92 0.02
CA PHE A 60 -8.50 -6.42 -1.31
C PHE A 60 -7.34 -6.20 -2.29
N ALA A 61 -6.74 -5.00 -2.28
CA ALA A 61 -5.58 -4.70 -3.11
C ALA A 61 -4.36 -5.56 -2.75
N PHE A 62 -4.11 -5.77 -1.45
CA PHE A 62 -3.04 -6.62 -0.95
C PHE A 62 -3.20 -8.07 -1.42
N LEU A 63 -4.38 -8.66 -1.21
CA LEU A 63 -4.67 -10.04 -1.61
C LEU A 63 -4.59 -10.23 -3.13
N TRP A 64 -5.10 -9.26 -3.88
CA TRP A 64 -5.01 -9.28 -5.34
C TRP A 64 -3.55 -9.22 -5.80
N SER A 65 -2.76 -8.31 -5.21
CA SER A 65 -1.34 -8.18 -5.51
C SER A 65 -0.56 -9.45 -5.19
N TYR A 66 -0.87 -10.09 -4.06
CA TYR A 66 -0.25 -11.32 -3.63
C TYR A 66 -0.57 -12.45 -4.62
N TRP A 67 -1.84 -12.59 -5.01
CA TRP A 67 -2.27 -13.59 -5.98
C TRP A 67 -1.57 -13.42 -7.33
N THR A 68 -1.48 -12.19 -7.85
CA THR A 68 -0.76 -11.90 -9.10
C THR A 68 0.74 -12.13 -8.97
N ALA A 69 1.35 -11.71 -7.86
CA ALA A 69 2.77 -11.89 -7.61
C ALA A 69 3.16 -13.37 -7.47
N VAL A 70 2.32 -14.20 -6.86
CA VAL A 70 2.55 -15.66 -6.76
C VAL A 70 2.62 -16.31 -8.14
N GLN A 71 1.77 -15.89 -9.08
CA GLN A 71 1.80 -16.40 -10.44
C GLN A 71 3.10 -15.99 -11.16
N ARG A 72 3.51 -14.73 -11.02
CA ARG A 72 4.76 -14.20 -11.60
C ARG A 72 6.03 -14.76 -10.96
N SER A 73 5.98 -15.12 -9.67
CA SER A 73 7.13 -15.69 -8.93
C SER A 73 7.63 -17.03 -9.51
N ARG A 74 6.82 -17.67 -10.37
CA ARG A 74 7.22 -18.87 -11.13
C ARG A 74 8.34 -18.58 -12.13
N THR A 75 8.37 -17.38 -12.70
CA THR A 75 9.36 -16.96 -13.70
C THR A 75 10.32 -15.91 -13.16
N ASP A 76 9.88 -15.13 -12.17
CA ASP A 76 10.59 -13.96 -11.66
C ASP A 76 10.98 -14.15 -10.19
N ASN A 77 12.11 -13.55 -9.78
CA ASN A 77 12.49 -13.48 -8.37
C ASN A 77 11.85 -12.25 -7.71
N ILE A 78 10.72 -12.47 -7.04
CA ILE A 78 9.95 -11.39 -6.41
C ILE A 78 10.19 -11.37 -4.90
N ALA A 79 10.91 -10.35 -4.42
CA ALA A 79 11.07 -10.12 -2.98
C ALA A 79 9.88 -9.31 -2.42
N VAL A 80 9.46 -9.61 -1.19
CA VAL A 80 8.37 -8.91 -0.48
C VAL A 80 8.62 -7.40 -0.40
N ALA A 81 9.88 -7.01 -0.15
CA ALA A 81 10.28 -5.60 -0.11
C ALA A 81 10.11 -4.92 -1.48
N GLN A 82 10.46 -5.62 -2.56
CA GLN A 82 10.29 -5.11 -3.93
C GLN A 82 8.81 -4.96 -4.28
N LEU A 83 7.98 -5.90 -3.83
CA LEU A 83 6.54 -5.91 -4.08
C LEU A 83 5.82 -4.77 -3.33
N TYR A 84 6.00 -4.64 -2.02
CA TYR A 84 5.17 -3.72 -1.21
C TYR A 84 5.83 -2.36 -0.91
N PHE A 85 7.16 -2.26 -1.03
CA PHE A 85 7.89 -0.99 -0.88
C PHE A 85 8.44 -0.48 -2.21
N LEU A 86 8.08 -1.12 -3.34
CA LEU A 86 8.57 -0.78 -4.68
C LEU A 86 10.10 -0.65 -4.74
N SER A 87 10.82 -1.45 -3.94
CA SER A 87 12.27 -1.39 -3.80
C SER A 87 12.97 -2.15 -4.93
N GLY A 88 14.31 -2.11 -5.00
CA GLY A 88 15.05 -2.89 -6.01
C GLY A 88 14.89 -2.42 -7.46
N GLY A 89 14.36 -1.23 -7.71
CA GLY A 89 14.22 -0.69 -9.07
C GLY A 89 13.01 -1.22 -9.85
N THR A 90 12.03 -1.82 -9.16
CA THR A 90 10.82 -2.35 -9.79
C THR A 90 9.87 -1.30 -10.33
N ALA A 91 10.06 -0.03 -9.97
CA ALA A 91 9.22 1.09 -10.36
C ALA A 91 10.05 2.33 -10.72
N PRO A 92 9.53 3.23 -11.59
CA PRO A 92 10.10 4.56 -11.77
C PRO A 92 10.23 5.30 -10.44
N LYS A 93 11.34 6.03 -10.25
CA LYS A 93 11.66 6.71 -8.98
C LYS A 93 10.57 7.69 -8.52
N SER A 94 9.87 8.32 -9.46
CA SER A 94 8.74 9.21 -9.16
C SER A 94 7.60 8.44 -8.47
N VAL A 95 7.13 7.34 -9.07
CA VAL A 95 6.06 6.49 -8.52
C VAL A 95 6.47 5.88 -7.19
N GLN A 96 7.67 5.28 -7.12
CA GLN A 96 8.22 4.69 -5.90
C GLN A 96 8.19 5.68 -4.73
N ARG A 97 8.68 6.91 -4.96
CA ARG A 97 8.72 7.95 -3.92
C ARG A 97 7.34 8.39 -3.51
N THR A 98 6.46 8.73 -4.46
CA THR A 98 5.10 9.20 -4.15
C THR A 98 4.32 8.17 -3.34
N MET A 99 4.37 6.91 -3.75
CA MET A 99 3.63 5.84 -3.08
C MET A 99 4.20 5.50 -1.69
N ASN A 100 5.53 5.48 -1.54
CA ASN A 100 6.14 5.26 -0.22
C ASN A 100 5.99 6.47 0.72
N TYR A 101 5.99 7.70 0.20
CA TYR A 101 5.69 8.88 1.01
C TYR A 101 4.24 8.86 1.49
N ALA A 102 3.28 8.47 0.64
CA ALA A 102 1.89 8.29 1.06
C ALA A 102 1.78 7.26 2.18
N LEU A 103 2.44 6.09 2.06
CA LEU A 103 2.50 5.09 3.11
C LEU A 103 3.12 5.64 4.41
N MET A 104 4.25 6.36 4.30
CA MET A 104 4.91 6.95 5.47
C MET A 104 4.00 7.96 6.18
N VAL A 105 3.28 8.79 5.42
CA VAL A 105 2.28 9.74 5.98
C VAL A 105 1.16 8.99 6.68
N GLN A 106 0.63 7.90 6.09
CA GLN A 106 -0.39 7.07 6.74
C GLN A 106 0.11 6.49 8.06
N VAL A 107 1.33 5.93 8.10
CA VAL A 107 1.94 5.39 9.32
C VAL A 107 2.09 6.47 10.38
N LEU A 108 2.70 7.60 10.04
CA LEU A 108 2.94 8.69 11.00
C LEU A 108 1.62 9.29 11.52
N CYS A 109 0.65 9.52 10.63
CA CYS A 109 -0.65 10.07 11.01
C CYS A 109 -1.43 9.08 11.89
N SER A 110 -1.43 7.80 11.54
CA SER A 110 -2.12 6.75 12.32
C SER A 110 -1.53 6.62 13.72
N LEU A 111 -0.19 6.62 13.82
CA LEU A 111 0.51 6.55 15.09
C LEU A 111 0.27 7.82 15.92
N ALA A 112 0.40 9.00 15.31
CA ALA A 112 0.14 10.26 16.00
C ALA A 112 -1.28 10.34 16.55
N THR A 113 -2.28 9.90 15.78
CA THR A 113 -3.69 9.94 16.19
C THR A 113 -3.97 8.92 17.30
N ALA A 114 -3.40 7.71 17.20
CA ALA A 114 -3.52 6.68 18.23
C ALA A 114 -2.84 7.08 19.55
N LEU A 115 -1.64 7.68 19.48
CA LEU A 115 -0.88 8.11 20.65
C LEU A 115 -1.45 9.37 21.31
N SER A 116 -1.93 10.35 20.53
CA SER A 116 -2.46 11.62 21.07
C SER A 116 -3.66 11.44 22.00
N ARG A 117 -4.33 10.29 21.93
CA ARG A 117 -5.50 9.95 22.77
C ARG A 117 -5.41 8.49 23.25
N SER A 118 -4.26 8.10 23.80
CA SER A 118 -4.07 6.80 24.44
C SER A 118 -4.92 6.67 25.72
N THR A 119 -5.59 5.54 25.89
CA THR A 119 -6.43 5.23 27.06
C THR A 119 -5.57 5.10 28.33
N THR A 120 -5.64 6.07 29.24
CA THR A 120 -5.08 5.97 30.62
C THR A 120 -6.18 5.70 31.68
N ASP A 121 -7.44 5.48 31.28
CA ASP A 121 -8.57 5.44 32.23
C ASP A 121 -9.28 4.08 32.34
N GLY A 122 -8.67 2.97 31.88
CA GLY A 122 -9.20 1.61 32.07
C GLY A 122 -10.53 1.30 31.37
N ARG A 123 -10.99 2.14 30.43
CA ARG A 123 -12.19 1.93 29.60
C ARG A 123 -11.83 1.54 28.17
N ALA A 124 -12.74 0.81 27.50
CA ALA A 124 -12.57 0.29 26.14
C ALA A 124 -11.94 1.31 25.18
N GLY A 125 -10.96 0.83 24.40
CA GLY A 125 -9.99 1.63 23.65
C GLY A 125 -10.56 2.78 22.81
N SER A 126 -9.77 3.85 22.72
CA SER A 126 -10.08 5.03 21.91
C SER A 126 -10.46 4.64 20.48
N THR A 127 -11.63 5.07 19.99
CA THR A 127 -12.08 4.86 18.59
C THR A 127 -11.09 5.38 17.55
N LEU A 128 -10.17 6.25 17.95
CA LEU A 128 -9.08 6.72 17.10
C LEU A 128 -8.00 5.66 16.83
N ALA A 129 -7.90 4.62 17.67
CA ALA A 129 -6.94 3.53 17.48
C ALA A 129 -7.19 2.71 16.20
N PHE A 130 -8.42 2.67 15.70
CA PHE A 130 -8.75 2.02 14.42
C PHE A 130 -7.97 2.62 13.23
N GLY A 131 -7.49 3.86 13.34
CA GLY A 131 -6.63 4.49 12.34
C GLY A 131 -5.33 3.72 12.08
N ILE A 132 -4.85 2.90 13.03
CA ILE A 132 -3.63 2.09 12.89
C ILE A 132 -3.72 1.04 11.77
N LEU A 133 -4.93 0.72 11.31
CA LEU A 133 -5.18 -0.23 10.25
C LEU A 133 -4.97 0.39 8.86
N VAL A 134 -5.07 1.71 8.73
CA VAL A 134 -5.07 2.42 7.44
C VAL A 134 -3.78 2.24 6.63
N PRO A 135 -2.57 2.10 7.20
CA PRO A 135 -1.36 1.79 6.43
C PRO A 135 -1.47 0.56 5.51
N MET A 136 -2.40 -0.37 5.77
CA MET A 136 -2.69 -1.47 4.83
C MET A 136 -3.25 -0.99 3.48
N PHE A 137 -3.91 0.17 3.44
CA PHE A 137 -4.33 0.80 2.19
C PHE A 137 -3.12 1.17 1.33
N GLY A 138 -2.15 1.89 1.89
CA GLY A 138 -0.91 2.24 1.21
C GLY A 138 -0.12 0.99 0.78
N LEU A 139 0.08 0.04 1.70
CA LEU A 139 0.80 -1.20 1.38
C LEU A 139 0.09 -2.03 0.31
N GLY A 140 -1.24 -2.18 0.39
CA GLY A 140 -2.02 -2.91 -0.58
C GLY A 140 -1.97 -2.29 -1.97
N LEU A 141 -2.09 -0.97 -2.08
CA LEU A 141 -1.98 -0.27 -3.38
C LEU A 141 -0.56 -0.28 -3.94
N ASN A 142 0.47 -0.18 -3.09
CA ASN A 142 1.86 -0.36 -3.50
C ASN A 142 2.07 -1.75 -4.12
N GLY A 143 1.62 -2.79 -3.43
CA GLY A 143 1.65 -4.16 -3.91
C GLY A 143 0.91 -4.32 -5.21
N LEU A 144 -0.31 -3.78 -5.31
CA LEU A 144 -1.15 -3.86 -6.51
C LEU A 144 -0.45 -3.21 -7.72
N TRP A 145 0.06 -1.99 -7.55
CA TRP A 145 0.81 -1.31 -8.61
C TRP A 145 2.03 -2.13 -9.05
N CYS A 146 2.81 -2.63 -8.10
CA CYS A 146 4.03 -3.39 -8.39
C CYS A 146 3.74 -4.77 -9.02
N ALA A 147 2.68 -5.44 -8.61
CA ALA A 147 2.25 -6.71 -9.19
C ALA A 147 1.75 -6.55 -10.64
N THR A 148 1.11 -5.43 -10.96
CA THR A 148 0.57 -5.15 -12.30
C THR A 148 1.62 -4.57 -13.25
N TYR A 149 2.39 -3.56 -12.81
CA TYR A 149 3.29 -2.77 -13.66
C TYR A 149 4.77 -2.91 -13.31
N GLY A 150 5.09 -3.55 -12.18
CA GLY A 150 6.46 -3.67 -11.72
C GLY A 150 7.27 -4.64 -12.56
N THR A 151 8.55 -4.32 -12.78
CA THR A 151 9.52 -5.17 -13.49
C THR A 151 10.41 -5.87 -12.49
N PHE A 152 10.58 -7.19 -12.62
CA PHE A 152 11.40 -8.01 -11.71
C PHE A 152 12.54 -8.69 -12.45
N GLU A 153 13.57 -9.08 -11.71
CA GLU A 153 14.67 -9.87 -12.28
C GLU A 153 14.21 -11.31 -12.58
N PRO A 154 14.59 -11.88 -13.74
CA PRO A 154 14.28 -13.26 -14.08
C PRO A 154 14.84 -14.24 -13.04
N ARG A 155 14.11 -15.32 -12.79
CA ARG A 155 14.57 -16.42 -11.94
C ARG A 155 15.71 -17.18 -12.62
N VAL A 156 16.89 -17.18 -12.01
CA VAL A 156 18.02 -18.02 -12.45
C VAL A 156 17.64 -19.49 -12.23
N ALA A 157 17.66 -20.28 -13.30
CA ALA A 157 17.42 -21.72 -13.20
C ALA A 157 18.61 -22.41 -12.48
N GLU A 158 18.31 -23.23 -11.48
CA GLU A 158 19.27 -24.04 -10.70
C GLU A 158 20.11 -24.97 -11.60
N ASN A 159 19.60 -25.31 -12.80
CA ASN A 159 20.26 -26.11 -13.82
C ASN A 159 21.08 -25.27 -14.84
N SER A 160 21.81 -24.25 -14.39
CA SER A 160 22.83 -23.66 -15.25
C SER A 160 24.02 -24.62 -15.35
N PRO A 161 24.58 -24.90 -16.54
CA PRO A 161 25.70 -25.86 -16.69
C PRO A 161 26.97 -25.51 -15.89
N ASN A 162 27.02 -24.33 -15.25
CA ASN A 162 28.14 -23.81 -14.46
C ASN A 162 27.90 -23.77 -12.94
N THR A 163 26.81 -24.33 -12.39
CA THR A 163 26.69 -24.49 -10.94
C THR A 163 27.47 -25.72 -10.48
N PRO A 164 28.52 -25.59 -9.63
CA PRO A 164 29.20 -26.74 -9.05
C PRO A 164 28.19 -27.57 -8.27
N ARG A 165 28.06 -28.85 -8.61
CA ARG A 165 27.28 -29.80 -7.81
C ARG A 165 28.02 -29.96 -6.49
N VAL A 166 27.46 -29.40 -5.42
CA VAL A 166 27.90 -29.75 -4.07
C VAL A 166 27.61 -31.24 -3.84
N PRO A 167 28.58 -32.00 -3.30
CA PRO A 167 28.47 -33.45 -3.11
C PRO A 167 27.40 -33.86 -2.10
#